data_AF-A0A7W1CZW5-F1
#
_entry.id   AF-A0A7W1CZW5-F1
#
_cell.length_a   1.000
_cell.length_b   1.000
_cell.length_c   1.000
_cell.angle_alpha   90.00
_cell.angle_beta   90.00
_cell.angle_gamma   90.00
#
_symmetry.space_group_name_H-M   'P 1'
#
loop_
_entity.id
_entity.type
_entity.pdbx_description
1 polymer ?
#
loop_
_entity_poly.entity_id
_entity_poly.type
_entity_poly.pdbx_seq_one_letter_code
_entity_poly.pdbx_strand_id
1 'polypeptide(L)' 'MTTFDELRRIPLFDGLSDTDLGEVLEQGSQKVVPAGEVNGREGEPVEHLYVILEGELRITKAVNGGEVVIN' A
#
# COMPACT_ATOMS: atom_id res chain seq x y z
N MET A 1 6.52 3.37 13.02
CA MET A 1 5.98 4.71 12.72
C MET A 1 6.75 5.25 11.54
N THR A 2 6.06 5.59 10.45
CA THR A 2 6.72 6.01 9.20
C THR A 2 7.29 7.40 9.43
N THR A 3 8.44 7.67 8.86
CA THR A 3 9.10 8.96 8.91
C THR A 3 8.98 9.67 7.58
N PHE A 4 9.14 11.00 7.61
CA PHE A 4 9.15 11.82 6.41
C PHE A 4 10.18 11.35 5.38
N ASP A 5 11.39 10.99 5.83
CA ASP A 5 12.48 10.54 4.97
C ASP A 5 12.22 9.18 4.31
N GLU A 6 11.41 8.33 4.95
CA GLU A 6 10.96 7.07 4.34
C GLU A 6 9.97 7.32 3.21
N LEU A 7 9.01 8.24 3.38
CA LEU A 7 8.08 8.60 2.32
C LEU A 7 8.79 9.21 1.10
N ARG A 8 9.82 10.03 1.31
CA ARG A 8 10.66 10.58 0.22
C ARG A 8 11.34 9.54 -0.66
N ARG A 9 11.51 8.31 -0.18
CA ARG A 9 12.15 7.23 -0.95
C ARG A 9 11.18 6.44 -1.82
N ILE A 10 9.88 6.72 -1.71
CA ILE A 10 8.83 6.00 -2.39
C ILE A 10 8.55 6.73 -3.72
N PRO A 11 8.81 6.10 -4.88
CA PRO A 11 8.68 6.77 -6.18
C PRO A 11 7.29 7.34 -6.48
N LEU A 12 6.24 6.80 -5.85
CA LEU A 12 4.88 7.30 -5.97
C LEU A 12 4.73 8.75 -5.50
N PHE A 13 5.59 9.19 -4.57
CA PHE A 13 5.58 10.53 -3.99
C PHE A 13 6.62 11.47 -4.62
N ASP A 14 7.30 11.03 -5.69
CA ASP A 14 8.24 11.87 -6.42
C ASP A 14 7.54 13.11 -6.98
N GLY A 15 8.12 14.28 -6.70
CA GLY A 15 7.60 15.57 -7.17
C GLY A 15 6.60 16.25 -6.22
N LEU A 16 6.22 15.61 -5.11
CA LEU A 16 5.50 16.30 -4.04
C LEU A 16 6.41 17.29 -3.33
N SER A 17 5.86 18.44 -2.96
CA SER A 17 6.57 19.40 -2.11
C SER A 17 6.68 18.87 -0.68
N ASP A 18 7.56 19.47 0.11
CA ASP A 18 7.71 19.08 1.52
C ASP A 18 6.41 19.24 2.32
N THR A 19 5.63 20.27 1.99
CA THR A 19 4.34 20.53 2.60
C THR A 19 3.35 19.42 2.26
N ASP A 20 3.21 19.09 0.97
CA ASP A 20 2.27 18.05 0.51
C ASP A 20 2.64 16.67 1.09
N LEU A 21 3.94 16.37 1.15
CA LEU A 21 4.43 15.11 1.74
C LEU A 21 4.20 15.08 3.26
N GLY A 22 4.26 16.24 3.93
CA GLY A 22 3.85 16.39 5.33
C GLY A 22 2.38 16.05 5.54
N GLU A 23 1.50 16.54 4.66
CA GLU A 23 0.06 16.22 4.71
C GLU A 23 -0.19 14.71 4.53
N VAL A 24 0.53 14.06 3.60
CA VAL A 24 0.45 12.60 3.42
C VAL A 24 0.86 11.86 4.70
N LEU A 25 1.92 12.31 5.37
CA LEU A 25 2.39 11.69 6.61
C LEU A 25 1.37 11.87 7.75
N GLU A 26 0.73 13.04 7.84
CA GLU A 26 -0.24 13.35 8.89
C GLU A 26 -1.57 12.60 8.71
N GLN A 27 -2.03 12.43 7.47
CA GLN A 27 -3.28 11.70 7.18
C GLN A 27 -3.10 10.19 7.06
N GLY A 28 -1.88 9.73 6.77
CA GLY A 28 -1.54 8.32 6.66
C GLY A 28 -1.54 7.59 8.01
N SER A 29 -1.77 6.28 7.97
CA SER A 29 -1.57 5.41 9.12
C SER A 29 -0.83 4.14 8.73
N GLN A 30 -0.05 3.59 9.66
CA GLN A 30 0.61 2.31 9.46
C GLN A 30 -0.35 1.16 9.78
N LYS A 31 -0.43 0.19 8.87
CA LYS A 31 -1.13 -1.08 9.06
C LYS A 31 -0.12 -2.22 8.99
N VAL A 32 -0.14 -3.11 9.98
CA VAL A 32 0.64 -4.35 9.95
C VAL A 32 -0.28 -5.48 9.49
N VAL A 33 0.17 -6.23 8.48
CA VAL A 33 -0.51 -7.43 7.99
C VAL A 33 0.42 -8.62 8.23
N PRO A 34 0.10 -9.52 9.16
CA PRO A 34 0.92 -10.70 9.42
C PRO A 34 1.05 -11.61 8.19
N ALA A 35 2.14 -12.37 8.11
CA ALA A 35 2.33 -13.34 7.05
C ALA A 35 1.18 -14.37 7.03
N GLY A 36 0.59 -14.58 5.85
CA GLY A 36 -0.56 -15.47 5.67
C GLY A 36 -1.93 -14.80 5.85
N GLU A 37 -1.98 -13.56 6.36
CA GLU A 37 -3.22 -12.79 6.46
C GLU A 37 -3.53 -12.04 5.16
N VAL A 38 -4.82 -11.79 4.92
CA VAL A 38 -5.33 -11.12 3.72
C VAL A 38 -5.53 -9.64 3.99
N ASN A 39 -4.85 -8.76 3.25
CA ASN A 39 -5.01 -7.31 3.39
C ASN A 39 -6.38 -6.80 2.89
N GLY A 40 -6.89 -7.40 1.82
CA GLY A 40 -8.20 -7.09 1.21
C GLY A 40 -8.57 -8.14 0.15
N ARG A 41 -9.84 -8.22 -0.22
CA ARG A 41 -10.35 -9.20 -1.21
C ARG A 41 -10.86 -8.53 -2.47
N GLU A 42 -10.75 -9.24 -3.60
CA GLU A 42 -11.33 -8.80 -4.87
C GLU A 42 -12.83 -8.50 -4.72
N GLY A 43 -13.25 -7.33 -5.20
CA GLY A 43 -14.64 -6.87 -5.14
C GLY A 43 -15.02 -6.13 -3.85
N GLU A 44 -14.16 -6.12 -2.82
CA GLU A 44 -14.37 -5.26 -1.65
C GLU A 44 -14.10 -3.80 -2.02
N PRO A 45 -14.89 -2.85 -1.50
CA PRO A 45 -14.60 -1.42 -1.64
C PRO A 45 -13.22 -1.07 -1.08
N VAL A 46 -12.47 -0.24 -1.81
CA VAL A 46 -11.17 0.27 -1.38
C VAL A 46 -11.34 1.74 -0.98
N GLU A 47 -11.17 2.02 0.31
CA GLU A 47 -11.29 3.38 0.87
C GLU A 47 -9.94 4.10 0.97
N HIS A 48 -8.83 3.35 0.88
CA HIS A 48 -7.48 3.86 1.09
C HIS A 48 -6.50 3.34 0.04
N LEU A 49 -5.53 4.18 -0.31
CA LEU A 49 -4.32 3.75 -1.01
C LEU A 49 -3.38 3.08 0.01
N TYR A 50 -2.81 1.93 -0.37
CA TYR A 50 -1.80 1.25 0.43
C TYR A 50 -0.43 1.36 -0.23
N VAL A 51 0.58 1.68 0.56
CA VAL A 51 1.99 1.66 0.15
C VAL A 51 2.73 0.65 1.00
N ILE A 52 3.42 -0.29 0.36
CA ILE A 52 4.18 -1.34 1.03
C ILE A 52 5.52 -0.72 1.48
N LEU A 53 5.68 -0.51 2.78
CA LEU A 53 6.92 0.01 3.37
C LEU A 53 7.95 -1.09 3.61
N GLU A 54 7.48 -2.28 4.00
CA GLU A 54 8.29 -3.46 4.28
C GLU A 54 7.49 -4.73 3.96
N GLY A 55 8.18 -5.75 3.47
CA GLY A 55 7.59 -7.04 3.11
C GLY A 55 7.00 -7.06 1.70
N GLU A 56 6.16 -8.05 1.43
CA GLU A 56 5.59 -8.31 0.11
C GLU A 56 4.12 -8.69 0.23
N LEU A 57 3.31 -8.27 -0.74
CA LEU A 57 1.94 -8.73 -0.92
C LEU A 57 1.83 -9.48 -2.24
N ARG A 58 1.18 -10.65 -2.21
CA ARG A 58 0.75 -11.35 -3.42
C ARG A 58 -0.62 -10.83 -3.81
N ILE A 59 -0.73 -10.25 -5.00
CA ILE A 59 -2.01 -9.83 -5.57
C ILE A 59 -2.49 -10.95 -6.50
N THR A 60 -3.71 -11.42 -6.26
CA THR A 60 -4.33 -12.47 -7.06
C THR A 60 -5.67 -12.02 -7.62
N LYS A 61 -6.09 -12.67 -8.71
CA LYS A 61 -7.39 -12.47 -9.33
C LYS A 61 -8.02 -13.79 -9.72
N ALA A 62 -9.33 -13.90 -9.50
CA ALA A 62 -10.09 -15.04 -9.96
C ALA A 62 -10.36 -14.92 -11.48
N VAL A 63 -9.86 -15.87 -12.27
CA VAL A 63 -10.05 -15.92 -13.73
C VAL A 63 -10.46 -17.34 -14.13
N ASN A 64 -11.63 -17.48 -14.77
CA ASN A 64 -12.15 -18.77 -15.28
C ASN A 64 -12.15 -19.92 -14.24
N GLY A 65 -12.42 -19.61 -12.97
CA GLY A 65 -12.43 -20.59 -11.88
C GLY A 65 -11.05 -20.97 -11.32
N GLY A 66 -9.97 -20.35 -11.83
CA GLY A 66 -8.62 -20.44 -11.29
C GLY A 66 -8.15 -19.12 -10.68
N GLU A 67 -6.97 -19.15 -10.06
CA GLU A 67 -6.30 -17.97 -9.49
C GLU A 67 -5.08 -17.60 -10.35
N VAL A 68 -4.93 -16.31 -10.67
CA VAL A 68 -3.76 -15.75 -11.38
C VAL A 68 -3.09 -14.71 -10.49
N VAL A 69 -1.77 -14.77 -10.41
CA VAL A 69 -0.93 -13.78 -9.71
C VAL A 69 -0.64 -12.58 -10.63
N ILE A 70 -0.76 -11.35 -10.12
CA ILE A 70 -0.75 -10.11 -10.93
C ILE A 70 0.45 -9.18 -10.61
N ASN A 71 1.25 -9.46 -9.57
CA ASN A 71 2.36 -8.58 -9.17
C ASN A 71 3.62 -8.70 -10.04
#